data_AF-A0A7Z9V502-F1
#
_entry.id   AF-A0A7Z9V502-F1
#
_cell.length_a   1.000
_cell.length_b   1.000
_cell.length_c   1.000
_cell.angle_alpha   90.00
_cell.angle_beta   90.00
_cell.angle_gamma   90.00
#
_symmetry.space_group_name_H-M   'P 1'
#
loop_
_entity.id
_entity.type
_entity.pdbx_description
1 polymer ?
#
loop_
_entity_poly.entity_id
_entity_poly.type
_entity_poly.pdbx_seq_one_letter_code
_entity_poly.pdbx_strand_id
1 'polypeptide(L)'
;MTCTQCTIEVPSGSQFCPGCGHQLLEPPRTPPAPVPTVQTLWEGHPTVRSFEGPFFLAVFLLLAGPSMYGLSYVAPFSVWAFEMQAFVDLVWGTIAGVLSFTEFVPHIPLIGILATSLFILACVLFVKLWTRSQQIRYRLTPKYLIITHGFLTRTQKQLSITAIKDMKLEQSFLDRLVRVGTIDADTSDPSFKHISIRGISSPTDVFDAFYRVWQDATSKAP
;
A
#
# COMPACT_ATOMS: atom_id res chain seq x y z
N MET A 1 34.34 -53.07 -6.03
CA MET A 1 33.04 -52.77 -5.37
C MET A 1 31.93 -53.43 -6.17
N THR A 2 30.93 -54.03 -5.53
CA THR A 2 29.83 -54.70 -6.24
C THR A 2 28.71 -53.72 -6.54
N CYS A 3 28.17 -53.75 -7.76
CA CYS A 3 27.00 -52.94 -8.11
C CYS A 3 25.77 -53.44 -7.34
N THR A 4 25.04 -52.53 -6.68
CA THR A 4 23.82 -52.86 -5.90
C THR A 4 22.63 -53.29 -6.76
N GLN A 5 22.67 -53.04 -8.07
CA GLN A 5 21.57 -53.34 -9.00
C GLN A 5 21.77 -54.67 -9.75
N CYS A 6 23.01 -54.99 -10.16
CA CYS A 6 23.29 -56.18 -10.97
C CYS A 6 24.31 -57.14 -10.35
N THR A 7 24.86 -56.82 -9.17
CA THR A 7 25.78 -57.68 -8.39
C THR A 7 27.10 -58.02 -9.09
N ILE A 8 27.45 -57.33 -10.19
CA ILE A 8 28.73 -57.51 -10.89
C ILE A 8 29.85 -56.77 -10.15
N GLU A 9 31.05 -57.35 -10.13
CA GLU A 9 32.25 -56.70 -9.62
C GLU A 9 32.69 -55.56 -10.53
N VAL A 10 32.78 -54.35 -9.96
CA VAL A 10 33.13 -53.14 -10.70
C VAL A 10 34.48 -52.60 -10.19
N PRO A 11 35.41 -52.24 -11.11
CA PRO A 11 36.70 -51.66 -10.75
C PRO A 11 36.54 -50.35 -9.96
N SER A 12 37.41 -50.16 -8.97
CA SER A 12 37.40 -48.98 -8.09
C SER A 12 37.65 -47.70 -8.89
N GLY A 13 36.68 -46.76 -8.87
CA GLY A 13 36.76 -45.45 -9.54
C GLY A 13 35.82 -45.25 -10.73
N SER A 14 35.07 -46.26 -11.15
CA SER A 14 34.09 -46.14 -12.24
C SER A 14 32.86 -45.33 -11.82
N GLN A 15 32.50 -44.29 -12.57
CA GLN A 15 31.28 -43.51 -12.32
C GLN A 15 30.00 -44.28 -12.68
N PHE A 16 30.08 -45.24 -13.60
CA PHE A 16 28.95 -46.05 -14.08
C PHE A 16 29.30 -47.54 -14.08
N CYS A 17 28.30 -48.39 -13.83
CA CYS A 17 28.44 -49.84 -13.91
C CYS A 17 28.42 -50.30 -15.39
N PRO A 18 29.42 -51.08 -15.86
CA PRO A 18 29.47 -51.54 -17.25
C PRO A 18 28.41 -52.58 -17.60
N GLY A 19 27.84 -53.29 -16.60
CA GLY A 19 26.84 -54.32 -16.84
C GLY A 19 25.40 -53.79 -16.96
N CYS A 20 25.03 -52.79 -16.16
CA CYS A 20 23.65 -52.29 -16.10
C CYS A 20 23.51 -50.78 -16.34
N GLY A 21 24.61 -50.04 -16.48
CA GLY A 21 24.60 -48.59 -16.68
C GLY A 21 24.28 -47.76 -15.42
N HIS A 22 24.09 -48.39 -14.26
CA HIS A 22 23.75 -47.66 -13.02
C HIS A 22 24.92 -46.77 -12.55
N GLN A 23 24.62 -45.54 -12.15
CA GLN A 23 25.59 -44.58 -11.66
C GLN A 23 26.00 -44.91 -10.22
N LEU A 24 27.30 -45.15 -9.99
CA LEU A 24 27.84 -45.61 -8.70
C LEU A 24 28.37 -44.47 -7.84
N LEU A 25 28.74 -43.35 -8.47
CA LEU A 25 29.13 -42.12 -7.78
C LEU A 25 28.21 -41.00 -8.23
N GLU A 26 27.42 -40.47 -7.30
CA GLU A 26 26.78 -39.18 -7.50
C GLU A 26 27.90 -38.14 -7.58
N PRO A 27 27.99 -37.35 -8.67
CA PRO A 27 29.00 -36.31 -8.76
C PRO A 27 28.87 -35.38 -7.55
N PRO A 28 29.97 -34.83 -7.03
CA PRO A 28 29.90 -33.86 -5.95
C PRO A 28 28.84 -32.82 -6.33
N ARG A 29 27.78 -32.72 -5.54
CA ARG A 29 26.79 -31.66 -5.73
C ARG A 29 27.53 -30.37 -5.43
N THR A 30 28.06 -29.72 -6.46
CA THR A 30 28.53 -28.35 -6.35
C THR A 30 27.34 -27.56 -5.85
N PRO A 31 27.38 -26.96 -4.65
CA PRO A 31 26.31 -26.08 -4.21
C PRO A 31 26.07 -25.08 -5.34
N PRO A 32 24.82 -24.83 -5.76
CA PRO A 32 24.56 -23.83 -6.77
C PRO A 32 25.31 -22.58 -6.36
N ALA A 33 26.17 -22.08 -7.26
CA ALA A 33 27.00 -20.92 -6.97
C ALA A 33 26.09 -19.83 -6.37
N PRO A 34 26.49 -19.17 -5.27
CA PRO A 34 25.66 -18.15 -4.65
C PRO A 34 25.30 -17.14 -5.73
N VAL A 35 24.01 -17.10 -6.08
CA VAL A 35 23.48 -16.16 -7.07
C VAL A 35 23.93 -14.78 -6.60
N PRO A 36 24.67 -14.00 -7.40
CA PRO A 36 25.18 -12.71 -6.98
C PRO A 36 23.99 -11.90 -6.46
N THR A 37 23.98 -11.66 -5.16
CA THR A 37 22.92 -10.90 -4.51
C THR A 37 23.12 -9.49 -4.98
N VAL A 38 22.40 -9.13 -6.04
CA VAL A 38 22.35 -7.78 -6.57
C VAL A 38 21.95 -6.88 -5.40
N GLN A 39 22.89 -6.05 -4.93
CA GLN A 39 22.67 -5.18 -3.78
C GLN A 39 21.50 -4.25 -4.10
N THR A 40 20.38 -4.46 -3.41
CA THR A 40 19.23 -3.56 -3.46
C THR A 40 19.63 -2.31 -2.70
N LEU A 41 19.84 -1.21 -3.42
CA LEU A 41 20.28 0.04 -2.81
C LEU A 41 19.14 0.71 -2.03
N TRP A 42 17.91 0.51 -2.50
CA TRP A 42 16.70 0.99 -1.85
C TRP A 42 15.52 0.07 -2.17
N GLU A 43 14.73 -0.25 -1.16
CA GLU A 43 13.42 -0.87 -1.31
C GLU A 43 12.37 0.07 -0.73
N GLY A 44 11.33 0.36 -1.51
CA GLY A 44 10.23 1.21 -1.06
C GLY A 44 8.87 0.64 -1.40
N HIS A 45 7.93 0.90 -0.49
CA HIS A 45 6.51 0.72 -0.70
C HIS A 45 5.84 2.10 -0.63
N PRO A 46 4.73 2.30 -1.37
CA PRO A 46 3.92 3.49 -1.15
C PRO A 46 3.44 3.50 0.30
N THR A 47 3.78 4.56 1.03
CA THR A 47 3.26 4.83 2.36
C THR A 47 1.82 5.29 2.25
N VAL A 48 0.96 4.39 2.73
CA VAL A 48 -0.30 4.62 3.47
C VAL A 48 -0.61 6.06 3.86
N ARG A 49 0.36 6.78 4.43
CA ARG A 49 0.16 8.05 5.10
C ARG A 49 -0.43 9.13 4.18
N SER A 50 -0.20 9.06 2.86
CA SER A 50 -0.83 9.99 1.90
C SER A 50 -2.35 9.83 1.82
N PHE A 51 -2.88 8.66 2.16
CA PHE A 51 -4.31 8.36 2.11
C PHE A 51 -5.04 8.67 3.42
N GLU A 52 -4.32 8.69 4.55
CA GLU A 52 -4.91 8.93 5.87
C GLU A 52 -5.52 10.34 5.98
N GLY A 53 -4.83 11.37 5.50
CA GLY A 53 -5.28 12.77 5.60
C GLY A 53 -6.70 13.03 5.08
N PRO A 54 -6.99 12.79 3.79
CA PRO A 54 -8.31 13.07 3.22
C PRO A 54 -9.40 12.14 3.78
N PHE A 55 -9.06 10.89 4.13
CA PHE A 55 -10.02 9.94 4.69
C PHE A 55 -10.43 10.34 6.11
N PHE A 56 -9.48 10.60 7.00
CA PHE A 56 -9.79 11.05 8.36
C PHE A 56 -10.48 12.41 8.36
N LEU A 57 -10.12 13.34 7.46
CA LEU A 57 -10.84 14.60 7.30
C LEU A 57 -12.30 14.38 6.85
N ALA A 58 -12.53 13.52 5.87
CA ALA A 58 -13.89 13.21 5.40
C ALA A 58 -14.73 12.52 6.48
N VAL A 59 -14.16 11.53 7.18
CA VAL A 59 -14.79 10.86 8.32
C VAL A 59 -15.07 11.85 9.46
N PHE A 60 -14.11 12.71 9.78
CA PHE A 60 -14.26 13.75 10.79
C PHE A 60 -15.37 14.73 10.40
N LEU A 61 -15.43 15.22 9.17
CA LEU A 61 -16.52 16.12 8.72
C LEU A 61 -17.89 15.43 8.75
N LEU A 62 -17.95 14.15 8.39
CA LEU A 62 -19.18 13.37 8.34
C LEU A 62 -19.69 13.02 9.75
N LEU A 63 -18.80 12.83 10.73
CA LEU A 63 -19.16 12.57 12.13
C LEU A 63 -19.33 13.86 12.95
N ALA A 64 -18.48 14.86 12.72
CA ALA A 64 -18.48 16.14 13.41
C ALA A 64 -19.67 17.01 13.00
N GLY A 65 -20.13 16.93 11.75
CA GLY A 65 -21.30 17.67 11.26
C GLY A 65 -22.57 17.35 12.06
N PRO A 66 -22.97 16.06 12.17
CA PRO A 66 -24.09 15.64 13.00
C PRO A 66 -23.88 15.92 14.49
N SER A 67 -22.67 15.78 15.03
CA SER A 67 -22.42 16.08 16.44
C SER A 67 -22.46 17.57 16.74
N MET A 68 -21.95 18.44 15.84
CA MET A 68 -22.09 19.90 15.96
C MET A 68 -23.53 20.34 15.77
N TYR A 69 -24.27 19.73 14.83
CA TYR A 69 -25.68 19.98 14.63
C TYR A 69 -26.49 19.56 15.86
N GLY A 70 -26.24 18.38 16.43
CA GLY A 70 -26.84 17.91 17.68
C GLY A 70 -26.47 18.77 18.89
N LEU A 71 -25.21 19.20 19.03
CA LEU A 71 -24.76 20.07 20.12
C LEU A 71 -25.37 21.47 20.06
N SER A 72 -25.71 21.98 18.87
CA SER A 72 -26.43 23.25 18.73
C SER A 72 -27.86 23.19 19.30
N TYR A 73 -28.41 21.99 19.48
CA TYR A 73 -29.67 21.76 20.20
C TYR A 73 -29.50 21.55 21.71
N VAL A 74 -28.27 21.32 22.21
CA VAL A 74 -28.01 20.87 23.60
C VAL A 74 -27.17 21.87 24.41
N ALA A 75 -26.43 22.79 23.79
CA ALA A 75 -25.61 23.76 24.53
C ALA A 75 -26.41 25.05 24.89
N PRO A 76 -26.58 25.36 26.18
CA PRO A 76 -27.41 26.48 26.63
C PRO A 76 -26.57 27.75 26.71
N PHE A 77 -26.75 28.67 25.77
CA PHE A 77 -26.42 30.07 26.04
C PHE A 77 -27.67 30.80 26.53
N SER A 78 -27.61 31.18 27.81
CA SER A 78 -28.36 32.23 28.52
C SER A 78 -29.61 31.87 29.36
N VAL A 79 -29.35 31.64 30.65
CA VAL A 79 -30.05 32.15 31.87
C VAL A 79 -31.53 31.78 32.17
N TRP A 80 -32.28 31.12 31.30
CA TRP A 80 -33.72 30.82 31.57
C TRP A 80 -34.04 29.45 32.23
N ALA A 81 -33.03 28.72 32.72
CA ALA A 81 -33.10 27.27 32.94
C ALA A 81 -33.70 26.77 34.27
N PHE A 82 -34.17 27.62 35.19
CA PHE A 82 -34.58 27.15 36.53
C PHE A 82 -36.09 26.95 36.75
N GLU A 83 -36.97 27.45 35.87
CA GLU A 83 -38.43 27.25 36.00
C GLU A 83 -38.99 26.11 35.13
N MET A 84 -38.22 25.59 34.15
CA MET A 84 -38.72 24.62 33.18
C MET A 84 -38.41 23.15 33.53
N GLN A 85 -37.89 22.83 34.72
CA GLN A 85 -37.57 21.44 35.08
C GLN A 85 -38.82 20.56 35.25
N ALA A 86 -39.93 21.15 35.72
CA ALA A 86 -41.22 20.44 35.83
C ALA A 86 -41.90 20.22 34.45
N PHE A 87 -41.54 21.03 33.44
CA PHE A 87 -41.96 20.83 32.05
C PHE A 87 -41.11 19.75 31.35
N VAL A 88 -39.85 19.60 31.76
CA VAL A 88 -38.92 18.58 31.24
C VAL A 88 -39.38 17.16 31.59
N ASP A 89 -39.95 16.91 32.77
CA ASP A 89 -40.50 15.58 33.11
C ASP A 89 -41.78 15.23 32.32
N LEU A 90 -42.62 16.24 32.02
CA LEU A 90 -43.77 16.09 31.13
C LEU A 90 -43.33 15.87 29.67
N VAL A 91 -42.23 16.50 29.25
CA VAL A 91 -41.59 16.29 27.94
C VAL A 91 -40.84 14.95 27.87
N TRP A 92 -40.24 14.46 28.96
CA TRP A 92 -39.60 13.15 29.01
C TRP A 92 -40.63 12.01 28.96
N GLY A 93 -41.81 12.21 29.54
CA GLY A 93 -42.99 11.35 29.33
C GLY A 93 -43.46 11.33 27.86
N THR A 94 -43.42 12.48 27.17
CA THR A 94 -43.64 12.52 25.71
C THR A 94 -42.51 11.91 24.90
N ILE A 95 -41.26 11.93 25.38
CA ILE A 95 -40.11 11.28 24.72
C ILE A 95 -40.18 9.76 24.85
N ALA A 96 -40.65 9.22 25.98
CA ALA A 96 -41.00 7.80 26.10
C ALA A 96 -42.17 7.40 25.17
N GLY A 97 -43.13 8.31 24.96
CA GLY A 97 -44.17 8.18 23.95
C GLY A 97 -43.67 8.29 22.50
N VAL A 98 -42.69 9.17 22.22
CA VAL A 98 -42.05 9.41 20.91
C VAL A 98 -41.07 8.30 20.52
N LEU A 99 -40.41 7.67 21.50
CA LEU A 99 -39.65 6.42 21.29
C LEU A 99 -40.58 5.24 20.98
N SER A 100 -41.83 5.25 21.47
CA SER A 100 -42.88 4.33 21.04
C SER A 100 -43.51 4.75 19.69
N PHE A 101 -43.11 5.91 19.16
CA PHE A 101 -43.52 6.51 17.89
C PHE A 101 -42.43 6.35 16.82
N THR A 102 -41.65 5.26 16.92
CA THR A 102 -40.80 4.71 15.85
C THR A 102 -41.58 4.30 14.59
N GLU A 103 -42.89 4.54 14.55
CA GLU A 103 -43.76 4.27 13.40
C GLU A 103 -44.25 5.52 12.64
N PHE A 104 -43.94 6.76 13.07
CA PHE A 104 -44.68 7.93 12.55
C PHE A 104 -43.84 9.13 12.08
N VAL A 105 -42.66 8.93 11.50
CA VAL A 105 -42.03 9.95 10.64
C VAL A 105 -41.31 9.28 9.46
N PRO A 106 -41.91 9.24 8.25
CA PRO A 106 -41.39 8.46 7.13
C PRO A 106 -40.11 8.99 6.46
N HIS A 107 -39.53 10.12 6.91
CA HIS A 107 -38.41 10.77 6.21
C HIS A 107 -37.08 10.81 7.00
N ILE A 108 -37.12 10.76 8.33
CA ILE A 108 -35.92 10.76 9.20
C ILE A 108 -35.15 9.42 9.22
N PRO A 109 -35.76 8.22 9.16
CA PRO A 109 -34.97 6.98 9.09
C PRO A 109 -34.22 6.88 7.75
N LEU A 110 -34.77 7.44 6.69
CA LEU A 110 -34.18 7.39 5.35
C LEU A 110 -32.85 8.16 5.28
N ILE A 111 -32.75 9.33 5.90
CA ILE A 111 -31.53 10.15 5.91
C ILE A 111 -30.41 9.44 6.70
N GLY A 112 -30.74 8.85 7.86
CA GLY A 112 -29.76 8.10 8.66
C GLY A 112 -29.27 6.82 7.96
N ILE A 113 -30.18 6.09 7.32
CA ILE A 113 -29.85 4.90 6.52
C ILE A 113 -28.98 5.29 5.30
N LEU A 114 -29.30 6.41 4.63
CA LEU A 114 -28.50 6.92 3.52
C LEU A 114 -27.11 7.35 3.96
N ALA A 115 -26.99 8.07 5.09
CA ALA A 115 -25.70 8.53 5.61
C ALA A 115 -24.81 7.35 6.03
N THR A 116 -25.35 6.36 6.73
CA THR A 116 -24.61 5.15 7.14
C THR A 116 -24.23 4.29 5.94
N SER A 117 -25.12 4.12 4.96
CA SER A 117 -24.84 3.45 3.69
C SER A 117 -23.69 4.13 2.93
N LEU A 118 -23.74 5.46 2.81
CA LEU A 118 -22.73 6.24 2.10
C LEU A 118 -21.38 6.20 2.82
N PHE A 119 -21.38 6.17 4.16
CA PHE A 119 -20.19 5.99 4.97
C PHE A 119 -19.55 4.61 4.79
N ILE A 120 -20.34 3.54 4.83
CA ILE A 120 -19.86 2.16 4.60
C ILE A 120 -19.30 2.05 3.19
N LEU A 121 -19.98 2.59 2.19
CA LEU A 121 -19.50 2.62 0.80
C LEU A 121 -18.15 3.35 0.68
N ALA A 122 -18.01 4.52 1.32
CA ALA A 122 -16.76 5.27 1.35
C ALA A 122 -15.63 4.47 2.00
N CYS A 123 -15.90 3.78 3.11
CA CYS A 123 -14.93 2.90 3.77
C CYS A 123 -14.50 1.74 2.87
N VAL A 124 -15.45 1.08 2.20
CA VAL A 124 -15.15 -0.04 1.28
C VAL A 124 -14.30 0.44 0.10
N LEU A 125 -14.65 1.58 -0.52
CA LEU A 125 -13.85 2.17 -1.60
C LEU A 125 -12.45 2.55 -1.12
N PHE A 126 -12.35 3.12 0.07
CA PHE A 126 -11.06 3.47 0.68
C PHE A 126 -10.18 2.22 0.89
N VAL A 127 -10.71 1.18 1.53
CA VAL A 127 -10.01 -0.09 1.74
C VAL A 127 -9.59 -0.71 0.40
N LYS A 128 -10.45 -0.68 -0.62
CA LYS A 128 -10.12 -1.19 -1.95
C LYS A 128 -8.97 -0.42 -2.60
N LEU A 129 -9.02 0.91 -2.58
CA LEU A 129 -7.97 1.78 -3.13
C LEU A 129 -6.65 1.62 -2.38
N TRP A 130 -6.73 1.52 -1.06
CA TRP A 130 -5.60 1.27 -0.18
C TRP A 130 -4.92 -0.06 -0.49
N THR A 131 -5.70 -1.15 -0.54
CA THR A 131 -5.18 -2.49 -0.78
C THR A 131 -4.48 -2.54 -2.12
N ARG A 132 -5.03 -1.86 -3.15
CA ARG A 132 -4.42 -1.73 -4.47
C ARG A 132 -3.11 -0.93 -4.44
N SER A 133 -3.01 0.10 -3.62
CA SER A 133 -1.79 0.90 -3.48
C SER A 133 -0.66 0.09 -2.83
N GLN A 134 -0.94 -0.70 -1.79
CA GLN A 134 0.06 -1.51 -1.06
C GLN A 134 0.76 -2.60 -1.88
N GLN A 135 0.33 -2.85 -3.13
CA GLN A 135 0.84 -3.95 -3.95
C GLN A 135 1.97 -3.56 -4.88
N ILE A 136 2.30 -2.28 -4.93
CA ILE A 136 3.36 -1.78 -5.77
C ILE A 136 4.64 -1.79 -4.95
N ARG A 137 5.63 -2.55 -5.39
CA ARG A 137 6.96 -2.58 -4.76
C ARG A 137 7.98 -2.02 -5.74
N TYR A 138 8.73 -1.04 -5.26
CA TYR A 138 9.82 -0.42 -5.99
C TYR A 138 11.15 -0.91 -5.41
N ARG A 139 12.02 -1.41 -6.27
CA ARG A 139 13.38 -1.82 -5.91
C ARG A 139 14.37 -1.11 -6.81
N LEU A 140 15.26 -0.34 -6.20
CA LEU A 140 16.34 0.35 -6.90
C LEU A 140 17.61 -0.51 -6.86
N THR A 141 18.16 -0.77 -8.05
CA THR A 141 19.44 -1.47 -8.28
C THR A 141 20.35 -0.54 -9.07
N PRO A 142 21.70 -0.62 -8.96
CA PRO A 142 22.61 0.28 -9.70
C PRO A 142 22.44 0.34 -11.22
N LYS A 143 21.84 -0.70 -11.84
CA LYS A 143 21.61 -0.78 -13.29
C LYS A 143 20.14 -0.64 -13.69
N TYR A 144 19.22 -1.04 -12.80
CA TYR A 144 17.81 -1.20 -13.12
C TYR A 144 16.91 -0.71 -11.98
N LEU A 145 15.78 -0.11 -12.32
CA LEU A 145 14.65 0.10 -11.45
C LEU A 145 13.64 -1.03 -11.69
N ILE A 146 13.38 -1.84 -10.66
CA ILE A 146 12.44 -2.97 -10.74
C ILE A 146 11.13 -2.54 -10.11
N ILE A 147 10.06 -2.57 -10.91
CA ILE A 147 8.70 -2.24 -10.47
C ILE A 147 7.88 -3.54 -10.50
N THR A 148 7.45 -3.97 -9.32
CA THR A 148 6.59 -5.16 -9.17
C THR A 148 5.16 -4.70 -8.90
N HIS A 149 4.20 -5.22 -9.66
CA HIS A 149 2.77 -4.99 -9.45
C HIS A 149 1.98 -6.30 -9.52
N GLY A 150 0.94 -6.45 -8.71
CA GLY A 150 0.03 -7.59 -8.77
C GLY A 150 -0.61 -8.01 -7.44
N PHE A 151 -1.93 -8.24 -7.45
CA PHE A 151 -2.66 -8.93 -6.36
C PHE A 151 -2.66 -10.44 -6.55
N LEU A 152 -3.14 -10.89 -7.71
CA LEU A 152 -3.27 -12.30 -8.08
C LEU A 152 -2.16 -12.73 -9.05
N THR A 153 -1.86 -11.88 -10.04
CA THR A 153 -0.82 -12.11 -11.04
C THR A 153 0.34 -11.16 -10.78
N ARG A 154 1.53 -11.69 -10.51
CA ARG A 154 2.72 -10.90 -10.23
C ARG A 154 3.46 -10.57 -11.53
N THR A 155 3.44 -9.30 -11.91
CA THR A 155 4.17 -8.80 -13.07
C THR A 155 5.37 -7.98 -12.59
N GLN A 156 6.56 -8.33 -13.06
CA GLN A 156 7.78 -7.58 -12.82
C GLN A 156 8.20 -6.88 -14.11
N LYS A 157 8.46 -5.58 -14.01
CA LYS A 157 9.03 -4.80 -15.11
C LYS A 157 10.35 -4.20 -14.65
N GLN A 158 11.33 -4.20 -15.55
CA GLN A 158 12.68 -3.69 -15.31
C GLN A 158 12.88 -2.50 -16.24
N LEU A 159 13.26 -1.36 -15.68
CA LEU A 159 13.62 -0.15 -16.42
C LEU A 159 15.11 0.11 -16.22
N SER A 160 15.88 0.35 -17.28
CA SER A 160 17.28 0.75 -17.14
C SER A 160 17.38 2.16 -16.58
N ILE A 161 18.33 2.40 -15.67
CA ILE A 161 18.50 3.73 -15.05
C ILE A 161 18.92 4.78 -16.08
N THR A 162 19.70 4.39 -17.08
CA THR A 162 20.13 5.28 -18.18
C THR A 162 18.99 5.71 -19.11
N ALA A 163 17.85 5.02 -19.09
CA ALA A 163 16.68 5.43 -19.88
C ALA A 163 15.89 6.57 -19.23
N ILE A 164 16.16 6.91 -17.96
CA ILE A 164 15.51 8.01 -17.23
C ILE A 164 16.12 9.34 -17.70
N LYS A 165 15.27 10.24 -18.21
CA LYS A 165 15.68 11.56 -18.75
C LYS A 165 15.71 12.63 -17.67
N ASP A 166 14.60 12.73 -16.95
CA ASP A 166 14.38 13.78 -15.98
C ASP A 166 13.59 13.21 -14.80
N MET A 167 13.84 13.76 -13.62
CA MET A 167 13.19 13.39 -12.37
C MET A 167 12.74 14.65 -11.65
N LYS A 168 11.46 14.69 -11.29
CA LYS A 168 10.84 15.81 -10.60
C LYS A 168 10.29 15.32 -9.26
N LEU A 169 10.47 16.13 -8.24
CA LEU A 169 9.90 15.90 -6.92
C LEU A 169 8.72 16.85 -6.73
N GLU A 170 7.52 16.31 -6.75
CA GLU A 170 6.31 17.06 -6.45
C GLU A 170 5.89 16.82 -4.99
N GLN A 171 5.71 17.91 -4.25
CA GLN A 171 5.21 17.89 -2.88
C GLN A 171 4.20 19.02 -2.67
N SER A 172 2.95 18.65 -2.44
CA SER A 172 1.90 19.60 -2.06
C SER A 172 2.08 20.07 -0.61
N PHE A 173 1.40 21.15 -0.22
CA PHE A 173 1.42 21.66 1.16
C PHE A 173 1.01 20.59 2.19
N LEU A 174 -0.03 19.82 1.89
CA LEU A 174 -0.49 18.71 2.73
C LEU A 174 0.52 17.55 2.76
N ASP A 175 1.15 17.26 1.62
CA ASP A 175 2.16 16.20 1.54
C ASP A 175 3.37 16.54 2.42
N ARG A 176 3.78 17.82 2.47
CA ARG A 176 4.82 18.30 3.40
C ARG A 176 4.43 18.14 4.86
N LEU A 177 3.18 18.43 5.21
CA LEU A 177 2.67 18.26 6.58
C LEU A 177 2.72 16.78 6.99
N VAL A 178 2.42 15.88 6.06
CA VAL A 178 2.38 14.43 6.29
C VAL A 178 3.75 13.77 6.04
N ARG A 179 4.77 14.54 5.61
CA ARG A 179 6.13 14.07 5.23
C ARG A 179 6.12 13.00 4.14
N VAL A 180 5.25 13.17 3.15
CA VAL A 180 5.15 12.30 1.98
C VAL A 180 5.47 13.12 0.73
N GLY A 181 5.91 12.48 -0.34
CA GLY A 181 6.08 13.12 -1.64
C GLY A 181 5.87 12.15 -2.80
N THR A 182 5.78 12.72 -3.99
CA THR A 182 5.68 11.98 -5.25
C THR A 182 6.91 12.29 -6.10
N ILE A 183 7.59 11.25 -6.58
CA ILE A 183 8.68 11.38 -7.53
C ILE A 183 8.15 10.99 -8.90
N ASP A 184 8.19 11.94 -9.83
CA ASP A 184 7.82 11.73 -11.23
C ASP A 184 9.09 11.61 -12.07
N ALA A 185 9.20 10.51 -12.81
CA ALA A 185 10.33 10.22 -13.68
C ALA A 185 9.84 10.07 -15.12
N ASP A 186 10.41 10.88 -16.01
CA ASP A 186 10.19 10.76 -17.45
C ASP A 186 11.26 9.85 -18.04
N THR A 187 10.82 8.86 -18.83
CA THR A 187 11.73 7.87 -19.42
C THR A 187 11.59 7.79 -20.93
N SER A 188 12.70 7.44 -21.58
CA SER A 188 12.82 7.29 -23.03
C SER A 188 12.39 5.92 -23.53
N ASP A 189 12.16 4.96 -22.63
CA ASP A 189 11.78 3.60 -22.99
C ASP A 189 10.34 3.59 -23.54
N PRO A 190 10.07 3.03 -24.73
CA PRO A 190 8.72 2.93 -25.27
C PRO A 190 7.75 2.14 -24.37
N SER A 191 8.27 1.29 -23.47
CA SER A 191 7.48 0.51 -22.51
C SER A 191 6.89 1.34 -21.39
N PHE A 192 7.45 2.54 -21.13
CA PHE A 192 7.03 3.45 -20.07
C PHE A 192 7.22 4.89 -20.52
N LYS A 193 6.13 5.63 -20.79
CA LYS A 193 6.28 7.05 -21.15
C LYS A 193 6.51 7.94 -19.93
N HIS A 194 5.91 7.58 -18.81
CA HIS A 194 5.91 8.38 -17.58
C HIS A 194 5.67 7.45 -16.37
N ILE A 195 6.45 7.63 -15.32
CA ILE A 195 6.37 6.83 -14.10
C ILE A 195 6.23 7.76 -12.90
N SER A 196 5.12 7.63 -12.17
CA SER A 196 4.90 8.34 -10.91
C SER A 196 5.06 7.36 -9.75
N ILE A 197 6.04 7.63 -8.88
CA ILE A 197 6.26 6.90 -7.63
C ILE A 197 5.63 7.74 -6.52
N ARG A 198 4.38 7.41 -6.17
CA ARG A 198 3.61 8.13 -5.16
C ARG A 198 3.85 7.56 -3.77
N GLY A 199 3.74 8.42 -2.77
CA GLY A 199 3.67 7.97 -1.38
C GLY A 199 5.03 7.59 -0.81
N ILE A 200 6.11 8.28 -1.17
CA ILE A 200 7.43 7.97 -0.61
C ILE A 200 7.58 8.68 0.74
N SER A 201 7.89 7.92 1.79
CA SER A 201 8.26 8.46 3.10
C SER A 201 9.65 9.07 3.06
N SER A 202 9.81 10.28 3.59
CA SER A 202 11.07 11.07 3.48
C SER A 202 11.50 11.25 2.01
N PRO A 203 10.68 11.92 1.20
CA PRO A 203 10.89 12.04 -0.25
C PRO A 203 12.23 12.68 -0.65
N THR A 204 12.75 13.63 0.13
CA THR A 204 14.01 14.31 -0.18
C THR A 204 15.22 13.38 -0.11
N ASP A 205 15.34 12.59 0.97
CA ASP A 205 16.47 11.66 1.15
C ASP A 205 16.47 10.58 0.07
N VAL A 206 15.27 10.08 -0.28
CA VAL A 206 15.12 9.08 -1.35
C VAL A 206 15.44 9.70 -2.70
N PHE A 207 14.98 10.92 -2.97
CA PHE A 207 15.29 11.63 -4.21
C PHE A 207 16.80 11.84 -4.37
N ASP A 208 17.50 12.27 -3.32
CA ASP A 208 18.95 12.44 -3.33
C ASP A 208 19.69 11.12 -3.56
N ALA A 209 19.22 10.03 -2.96
CA ALA A 209 19.77 8.70 -3.18
C ALA A 209 19.58 8.24 -4.64
N PHE A 210 18.37 8.41 -5.19
CA PHE A 210 18.09 8.11 -6.59
C PHE A 210 18.95 8.95 -7.54
N TYR A 211 19.08 10.25 -7.27
CA TYR A 211 19.87 11.17 -8.08
C TYR A 211 21.34 10.76 -8.14
N ARG A 212 21.93 10.35 -7.01
CA ARG A 212 23.32 9.85 -6.96
C ARG A 212 23.53 8.61 -7.81
N VAL A 213 22.60 7.65 -7.75
CA VAL A 213 22.68 6.41 -8.55
C VAL A 213 22.54 6.72 -10.03
N TRP A 214 21.60 7.59 -10.38
CA TRP A 214 21.41 8.02 -11.75
C TRP A 214 22.66 8.72 -12.29
N GLN A 215 23.26 9.64 -11.53
CA GLN A 215 24.47 10.35 -11.93
C GLN A 215 25.66 9.39 -12.15
N ASP A 216 25.86 8.42 -11.24
CA ASP A 216 26.91 7.40 -11.38
C ASP A 216 26.69 6.54 -12.63
N ALA A 217 25.45 6.08 -12.85
CA ALA A 217 25.10 5.27 -14.02
C ALA A 217 25.31 6.02 -15.34
N THR A 218 24.94 7.30 -15.40
CA THR A 218 25.09 8.13 -16.60
C THR A 218 26.55 8.48 -16.87
N SER A 219 27.37 8.69 -15.83
CA SER A 219 28.81 8.95 -15.98
C SER A 219 29.61 7.75 -16.52
N LYS A 220 29.10 6.53 -16.31
CA LYS A 220 29.71 5.27 -16.78
C LYS A 220 29.13 4.80 -18.12
N ALA A 221 28.11 5.48 -18.64
CA ALA A 221 27.56 5.18 -19.95
C ALA A 221 28.56 5.67 -21.02
N PRO A 222 29.03 4.78 -21.92
CA PRO A 222 29.96 5.14 -22.99
C PRO A 222 29.30 6.01 -24.07
#